data_AF-A0A9K3L769-F1
#
_entry.id   AF-A0A9K3L769-F1
#
_cell.length_a   1.000
_cell.length_b   1.000
_cell.length_c   1.000
_cell.angle_alpha   90.00
_cell.angle_beta   90.00
_cell.angle_gamma   90.00
#
_symmetry.space_group_name_H-M   'P 1'
#
loop_
_entity.id
_entity.type
_entity.pdbx_description
1 polymer ?
#
loop_
_entity_poly.entity_id
_entity_poly.type
_entity_poly.pdbx_seq_one_letter_code
_entity_poly.pdbx_strand_id
1 'polypeptide(L)'
;MTTKTPDASSNHTANEQSFPPPITTEMLQFRLDTGNMLKSGGQRASLTRCAEKYGTYQTTLQATDPNPEAIETAKDDLQRELQLFELEMIKLILWEKGLERQIQKNQERILQREQDIATLQKTVTESSADAHHYLQTQTCLSEYETLAKLINDNHATSQEELQSKINSIQTERTTVDRQIIETEQTLRVREAQFQLLMQYMLDLKRSLKEDEEDKAEGKQGNLMTAMEVDESLYGDL
;
A
#
# COMPACT_ATOMS: atom_id res chain seq x y z
N MET A 1 40.88 -20.69 14.67
CA MET A 1 40.69 -20.67 13.20
C MET A 1 39.95 -19.40 12.85
N THR A 2 40.67 -18.44 12.27
CA THR A 2 40.24 -17.08 11.98
C THR A 2 40.05 -16.91 10.47
N THR A 3 38.83 -16.63 10.03
CA THR A 3 38.49 -16.29 8.64
C THR A 3 37.58 -15.07 8.69
N LYS A 4 38.14 -13.85 8.73
CA LYS A 4 38.52 -13.01 7.58
C LYS A 4 37.32 -12.63 6.71
N THR A 5 36.74 -11.49 7.05
CA THR A 5 35.86 -10.63 6.25
C THR A 5 36.54 -10.24 4.93
N PRO A 6 35.80 -10.16 3.80
CA PRO A 6 36.24 -9.41 2.64
C PRO A 6 35.67 -8.00 2.67
N ASP A 7 36.56 -7.02 2.84
CA ASP A 7 36.33 -5.63 2.49
C ASP A 7 36.18 -5.53 0.96
N ALA A 8 34.99 -5.19 0.50
CA ALA A 8 34.75 -4.77 -0.89
C ALA A 8 34.83 -3.25 -0.96
N SER A 9 36.06 -2.73 -1.00
CA SER A 9 36.33 -1.37 -1.47
C SER A 9 36.17 -1.32 -3.00
N SER A 10 34.97 -0.99 -3.48
CA SER A 10 34.78 -0.58 -4.87
C SER A 10 35.03 0.92 -4.99
N ASN A 11 36.26 1.28 -5.37
CA ASN A 11 36.59 2.60 -5.89
C ASN A 11 35.81 2.84 -7.19
N HIS A 12 34.63 3.46 -7.10
CA HIS A 12 34.07 4.18 -8.23
C HIS A 12 34.77 5.54 -8.30
N THR A 13 35.79 5.62 -9.16
CA THR A 13 36.25 6.89 -9.70
C THR A 13 35.08 7.56 -10.42
N ALA A 14 34.45 8.50 -9.72
CA ALA A 14 33.54 9.46 -10.32
C ALA A 14 34.31 10.19 -11.42
N ASN A 15 34.02 9.84 -12.66
CA ASN A 15 34.46 10.58 -13.83
C ASN A 15 33.70 11.91 -13.77
N GLU A 16 34.30 12.91 -13.13
CA GLU A 16 33.83 14.30 -13.14
C GLU A 16 33.79 14.76 -14.59
N GLN A 17 32.63 14.60 -15.23
CA GLN A 17 32.28 15.33 -16.43
C GLN A 17 32.31 16.81 -16.07
N SER A 18 33.45 17.45 -16.31
CA SER A 18 33.61 18.89 -16.20
C SER A 18 32.66 19.53 -17.21
N PHE A 19 31.51 19.99 -16.73
CA PHE A 19 30.66 20.88 -17.50
C PHE A 19 31.49 22.13 -17.82
N PRO A 20 31.54 22.59 -19.08
CA PRO A 20 32.20 23.85 -19.38
C PRO A 20 31.55 24.94 -18.53
N PRO A 21 32.35 25.83 -17.91
CA PRO A 21 31.84 26.82 -16.98
C PRO A 21 30.74 27.67 -17.64
N PRO A 22 29.68 28.01 -16.91
CA PRO A 22 28.58 28.81 -17.43
C PRO A 22 29.12 30.14 -17.96
N ILE A 23 28.79 30.45 -19.21
CA ILE A 23 29.18 31.72 -19.83
C ILE A 23 28.37 32.83 -19.15
N THR A 24 29.05 33.66 -18.36
CA THR A 24 28.43 34.82 -17.71
C THR A 24 28.24 35.97 -18.69
N THR A 25 27.25 36.82 -18.43
CA THR A 25 26.99 38.05 -19.19
C THR A 25 28.22 38.96 -19.23
N GLU A 26 28.98 39.04 -18.15
CA GLU A 26 30.26 39.76 -18.07
C GLU A 26 31.31 39.19 -19.03
N MET A 27 31.38 37.86 -19.19
CA MET A 27 32.30 37.22 -20.13
C MET A 27 31.86 37.42 -21.59
N LEU A 28 30.56 37.55 -21.85
CA LEU A 28 30.04 37.95 -23.17
C LEU A 28 30.35 39.41 -23.48
N GLN A 29 30.15 40.31 -22.50
CA GLN A 29 30.48 41.72 -22.61
C GLN A 29 31.98 41.92 -22.86
N PHE A 30 32.82 41.25 -22.05
CA PHE A 30 34.26 41.26 -22.23
C PHE A 30 34.68 40.73 -23.60
N ARG A 31 34.04 39.67 -24.13
CA ARG A 31 34.32 39.16 -25.48
C ARG A 31 33.85 40.09 -26.59
N LEU A 32 32.74 40.80 -26.41
CA LEU A 32 32.27 41.85 -27.30
C LEU A 32 33.25 43.04 -27.31
N ASP A 33 33.76 43.42 -26.15
CA ASP A 33 34.64 44.58 -25.96
C ASP A 33 36.10 44.29 -26.33
N THR A 34 36.62 43.09 -26.04
CA THR A 34 38.02 42.69 -26.35
C THR A 34 38.17 41.94 -27.67
N GLY A 35 37.08 41.53 -28.32
CA GLY A 35 37.12 40.75 -29.56
C GLY A 35 37.82 41.41 -30.74
N ASN A 36 38.07 42.74 -30.72
CA ASN A 36 38.43 43.50 -31.93
C ASN A 36 39.60 44.51 -31.81
N MET A 37 40.34 44.61 -30.71
CA MET A 37 41.39 45.65 -30.58
C MET A 37 42.85 45.17 -30.69
N LEU A 38 43.13 43.86 -30.60
CA LEU A 38 44.53 43.38 -30.50
C LEU A 38 44.94 42.32 -31.53
N LYS A 39 44.04 41.85 -32.39
CA LYS A 39 44.37 40.92 -33.48
C LYS A 39 43.62 41.32 -34.74
N SER A 40 44.36 41.37 -35.86
CA SER A 40 44.00 41.81 -37.22
C SER A 40 42.74 41.15 -37.88
N GLY A 41 41.91 40.43 -37.13
CA GLY A 41 40.80 39.60 -37.64
C GLY A 41 39.43 39.92 -37.05
N GLY A 42 39.18 41.18 -36.65
CA GLY A 42 37.89 41.60 -36.10
C GLY A 42 36.86 41.97 -37.16
N GLN A 43 35.65 41.39 -37.09
CA GLN A 43 34.53 41.59 -38.03
C GLN A 43 34.01 43.04 -38.13
N ARG A 44 34.37 43.92 -37.18
CA ARG A 44 34.09 45.36 -37.30
C ARG A 44 35.06 46.08 -38.23
N ALA A 45 36.20 45.47 -38.56
CA ALA A 45 37.25 46.10 -39.36
C ALA A 45 37.14 45.80 -40.85
N SER A 46 36.38 44.81 -41.33
CA SER A 46 36.30 44.48 -42.77
C SER A 46 35.48 45.50 -43.56
N LEU A 47 34.34 45.95 -43.03
CA LEU A 47 33.58 47.05 -43.64
C LEU A 47 34.37 48.37 -43.60
N THR A 48 35.04 48.65 -42.48
CA THR A 48 35.92 49.82 -42.37
C THR A 48 37.09 49.75 -43.35
N ARG A 49 37.72 48.58 -43.52
CA ARG A 49 38.77 48.35 -44.51
C ARG A 49 38.25 48.49 -45.96
N CYS A 50 37.05 48.00 -46.27
CA CYS A 50 36.42 48.23 -47.57
C CYS A 50 36.22 49.72 -47.85
N ALA A 51 35.72 50.47 -46.86
CA ALA A 51 35.51 51.91 -46.97
C ALA A 51 36.83 52.68 -47.14
N GLU A 52 37.88 52.28 -46.42
CA GLU A 52 39.24 52.81 -46.58
C GLU A 52 39.79 52.53 -47.99
N LYS A 53 39.68 51.28 -48.47
CA LYS A 53 40.13 50.89 -49.82
C LYS A 53 39.36 51.63 -50.91
N TYR A 54 38.05 51.82 -50.74
CA TYR A 54 37.23 52.63 -51.62
C TYR A 54 37.70 54.10 -51.62
N GLY A 55 37.98 54.66 -50.45
CA GLY A 55 38.54 56.01 -50.32
C GLY A 55 39.91 56.16 -51.00
N THR A 56 40.78 55.15 -50.91
CA THR A 56 42.08 55.14 -51.61
C THR A 56 41.91 55.04 -53.13
N TYR A 57 40.98 54.22 -53.62
CA TYR A 57 40.65 54.13 -55.04
C TYR A 57 40.08 55.46 -55.57
N GLN A 58 39.17 56.10 -54.82
CA GLN A 58 38.61 57.39 -55.20
C GLN A 58 39.68 58.49 -55.24
N THR A 59 40.59 58.50 -54.27
CA THR A 59 41.66 59.50 -54.18
C THR A 59 42.70 59.32 -55.29
N THR A 60 43.04 58.08 -55.64
CA THR A 60 43.96 57.78 -56.77
C THR A 60 43.33 58.13 -58.13
N LEU A 61 42.01 57.99 -58.25
CA LEU A 61 41.26 58.36 -59.46
C LEU A 61 41.07 59.87 -59.62
N GLN A 62 41.06 60.64 -58.52
CA GLN A 62 40.95 62.10 -58.49
C GLN A 62 42.29 62.84 -58.41
N ALA A 63 43.42 62.11 -58.44
CA ALA A 63 44.75 62.70 -58.37
C ALA A 63 45.03 63.60 -59.59
N THR A 64 45.81 64.66 -59.39
CA THR A 64 46.12 65.66 -60.43
C THR A 64 46.87 65.08 -61.63
N ASP A 65 47.68 64.02 -61.40
CA ASP A 65 48.32 63.20 -62.44
C ASP A 65 48.06 61.71 -62.15
N PRO A 66 46.98 61.12 -62.70
CA PRO A 66 46.60 59.74 -62.41
C PRO A 66 47.58 58.75 -63.06
N ASN A 67 48.30 57.97 -62.25
CA ASN A 67 49.09 56.84 -62.74
C ASN A 67 48.17 55.64 -63.01
N PRO A 68 48.04 55.16 -64.25
CA PRO A 68 47.15 54.04 -64.60
C PRO A 68 47.48 52.75 -63.84
N GLU A 69 48.76 52.49 -63.56
CA GLU A 69 49.17 51.29 -62.80
C GLU A 69 48.72 51.36 -61.33
N ALA A 70 48.73 52.55 -60.73
CA ALA A 70 48.28 52.77 -59.37
C ALA A 70 46.75 52.64 -59.25
N ILE A 71 46.01 53.07 -60.28
CA ILE A 71 44.55 52.94 -60.35
C ILE A 71 44.14 51.48 -60.46
N GLU A 72 44.77 50.69 -61.35
CA GLU A 72 44.48 49.26 -61.46
C GLU A 72 44.85 48.50 -60.18
N THR A 73 45.98 48.82 -59.55
CA THR A 73 46.34 48.21 -58.25
C THR A 73 45.32 48.55 -57.15
N ALA A 74 44.87 49.80 -57.06
CA ALA A 74 43.86 50.20 -56.08
C ALA A 74 42.48 49.56 -56.34
N LYS A 75 42.14 49.32 -57.60
CA LYS A 75 40.92 48.61 -58.01
C LYS A 75 40.98 47.13 -57.64
N ASP A 76 42.10 46.46 -57.92
CA ASP A 76 42.31 45.05 -57.55
C ASP A 76 42.29 44.85 -56.03
N ASP A 77 42.89 45.77 -55.28
CA ASP A 77 42.85 45.79 -53.82
C ASP A 77 41.42 45.96 -53.28
N LEU A 78 40.64 46.87 -53.85
CA LEU A 78 39.24 47.08 -53.48
C LEU A 78 38.39 45.84 -53.81
N GLN A 79 38.58 45.26 -54.99
CA GLN A 79 37.87 44.05 -55.41
C GLN A 79 38.17 42.87 -54.47
N ARG A 80 39.44 42.71 -54.08
CA ARG A 80 39.86 41.70 -53.12
C ARG A 80 39.20 41.90 -51.75
N GLU A 81 39.19 43.12 -51.24
CA GLU A 81 38.60 43.41 -49.92
C GLU A 81 37.07 43.20 -49.92
N LEU A 82 36.39 43.54 -51.02
CA LEU A 82 34.95 43.25 -51.20
C LEU A 82 34.65 41.75 -51.19
N GLN A 83 35.47 40.94 -51.87
CA GLN A 83 35.33 39.47 -51.84
C GLN A 83 35.57 38.90 -50.44
N LEU A 84 36.55 39.43 -49.70
CA LEU A 84 36.81 39.02 -48.32
C LEU A 84 35.63 39.39 -47.41
N PHE A 85 35.06 40.57 -47.56
CA PHE A 85 33.86 40.99 -46.82
C PHE A 85 32.66 40.09 -47.13
N GLU A 86 32.42 39.75 -48.39
CA GLU A 86 31.35 38.82 -48.78
C GLU A 86 31.52 37.44 -48.12
N LEU A 87 32.74 36.89 -48.11
CA LEU A 87 33.04 35.63 -47.44
C LEU A 87 32.81 35.69 -45.93
N GLU A 88 33.16 36.81 -45.28
CA GLU A 88 32.88 37.02 -43.86
C GLU A 88 31.36 37.06 -43.57
N MET A 89 30.59 37.73 -44.43
CA MET A 89 29.13 37.76 -44.32
C MET A 89 28.51 36.37 -44.50
N ILE A 90 28.96 35.61 -45.50
CA ILE A 90 28.53 34.22 -45.71
C ILE A 90 28.86 33.36 -44.48
N LYS A 91 30.06 33.51 -43.93
CA LYS A 91 30.48 32.80 -42.71
C LYS A 91 29.56 33.13 -41.52
N LEU A 92 29.21 34.41 -41.34
CA LEU A 92 28.28 34.85 -40.29
C LEU A 92 26.89 34.22 -40.46
N ILE A 93 26.33 34.24 -41.66
CA ILE A 93 25.03 33.64 -41.97
C ILE A 93 25.04 32.13 -41.71
N LEU A 94 26.10 31.43 -42.12
CA LEU A 94 26.25 30.00 -41.86
C LEU A 94 26.38 29.70 -40.37
N TRP A 95 27.08 30.56 -39.62
CA TRP A 95 27.20 30.43 -38.19
C TRP A 95 25.87 30.65 -37.47
N GLU A 96 25.11 31.68 -37.84
CA GLU A 96 23.75 31.92 -37.35
C GLU A 96 22.84 30.70 -37.56
N LYS A 97 22.80 30.16 -38.79
CA LYS A 97 22.04 28.93 -39.10
C LYS A 97 22.53 27.72 -38.28
N GLY A 98 23.83 27.65 -38.01
CA GLY A 98 24.41 26.62 -37.15
C GLY A 98 23.92 26.73 -35.70
N LEU A 99 23.86 27.95 -35.17
CA LEU A 99 23.35 28.24 -33.83
C LEU A 99 21.85 27.96 -33.73
N GLU A 100 21.07 28.36 -34.73
CA GLU A 100 19.63 28.07 -34.77
C GLU A 100 19.34 26.56 -34.70
N ARG A 101 20.06 25.75 -35.47
CA ARG A 101 19.96 24.28 -35.39
C ARG A 101 20.37 23.74 -34.02
N GLN A 102 21.37 24.33 -33.37
CA GLN A 102 21.76 23.93 -32.01
C GLN A 102 20.68 24.27 -30.98
N ILE A 103 20.06 25.45 -31.12
CA ILE A 103 18.95 25.87 -30.27
C ILE A 103 17.77 24.90 -30.42
N GLN A 104 17.39 24.56 -31.65
CA GLN A 104 16.32 23.58 -31.92
C GLN A 104 16.63 22.21 -31.30
N LYS A 105 17.85 21.69 -31.49
CA LYS A 105 18.27 20.42 -30.87
C LYS A 105 18.24 20.47 -29.34
N ASN A 106 18.61 21.62 -28.75
CA ASN A 106 18.56 21.78 -27.30
C ASN A 106 17.11 21.84 -26.80
N GLN A 107 16.20 22.50 -27.52
CA GLN A 107 14.77 22.50 -27.21
C GLN A 107 14.17 21.08 -27.27
N GLU A 108 14.47 20.31 -28.31
CA GLU A 108 14.05 18.90 -28.41
C GLU A 108 14.55 18.07 -27.23
N ARG A 109 15.82 18.25 -26.83
CA ARG A 109 16.38 17.57 -25.66
C ARG A 109 15.73 17.99 -24.35
N ILE A 110 15.35 19.25 -24.21
CA ILE A 110 14.62 19.74 -23.03
C ILE A 110 13.26 19.06 -22.97
N LEU A 111 12.50 19.02 -24.07
CA LEU A 111 11.20 18.36 -24.13
C LEU A 111 11.31 16.85 -23.81
N GLN A 112 12.33 16.17 -24.34
CA GLN A 112 12.58 14.76 -24.00
C GLN A 112 12.85 14.58 -22.51
N ARG A 113 13.71 15.43 -21.91
CA ARG A 113 13.99 15.37 -20.47
C ARG A 113 12.76 15.65 -19.62
N GLU A 114 11.90 16.59 -20.02
CA GLU A 114 10.64 16.86 -19.32
C GLU A 114 9.71 15.64 -19.35
N GLN A 115 9.64 14.94 -20.49
CA GLN A 115 8.89 13.68 -20.60
C GLN A 115 9.49 12.58 -19.73
N ASP A 116 10.82 12.42 -19.72
CA ASP A 116 11.53 11.44 -18.88
C ASP A 116 11.29 11.73 -17.39
N ILE A 117 11.34 13.00 -16.98
CA ILE A 117 11.05 13.41 -15.60
C ILE A 117 9.60 13.08 -15.23
N ALA A 118 8.65 13.38 -16.11
CA ALA A 118 7.23 13.09 -15.85
C ALA A 118 6.96 11.58 -15.72
N THR A 119 7.58 10.76 -16.57
CA THR A 119 7.47 9.29 -16.48
C THR A 119 8.11 8.75 -15.20
N LEU A 120 9.31 9.24 -14.84
CA LEU A 120 9.98 8.84 -13.61
C LEU A 120 9.18 9.23 -12.36
N GLN A 121 8.60 10.43 -12.34
CA GLN A 121 7.72 10.87 -11.24
C GLN A 121 6.53 9.93 -11.08
N LYS A 122 5.90 9.54 -12.19
CA LYS A 122 4.80 8.56 -12.17
C LYS A 122 5.25 7.22 -11.58
N THR A 123 6.39 6.67 -12.04
CA THR A 123 6.93 5.42 -11.51
C THR A 123 7.25 5.50 -10.01
N VAL A 124 7.79 6.63 -9.54
CA VAL A 124 8.05 6.85 -8.11
C VAL A 124 6.74 6.86 -7.31
N THR A 125 5.69 7.51 -7.81
CA THR A 125 4.39 7.53 -7.13
C THR A 125 3.74 6.14 -7.07
N GLU A 126 3.82 5.37 -8.16
CA GLU A 126 3.31 4.00 -8.22
C GLU A 126 4.08 3.09 -7.26
N SER A 127 5.42 3.13 -7.30
CA SER A 127 6.26 2.34 -6.39
C SER A 127 6.05 2.70 -4.91
N SER A 128 5.78 3.97 -4.61
CA SER A 128 5.46 4.41 -3.24
C SER A 128 4.12 3.85 -2.77
N ALA A 129 3.10 3.87 -3.63
CA ALA A 129 1.79 3.28 -3.34
C ALA A 129 1.90 1.76 -3.09
N ASP A 130 2.67 1.05 -3.92
CA ASP A 130 2.91 -0.38 -3.77
C ASP A 130 3.64 -0.70 -2.45
N ALA A 131 4.65 0.09 -2.09
CA ALA A 131 5.38 -0.06 -0.83
C ALA A 131 4.46 0.15 0.39
N HIS A 132 3.58 1.15 0.34
CA HIS A 132 2.58 1.37 1.38
C HIS A 132 1.58 0.22 1.50
N HIS A 133 1.08 -0.28 0.38
CA HIS A 133 0.18 -1.43 0.36
C HIS A 133 0.85 -2.69 0.93
N TYR A 134 2.12 -2.91 0.56
CA TYR A 134 2.92 -4.02 1.10
C TYR A 134 3.08 -3.92 2.62
N LEU A 135 3.42 -2.74 3.16
CA LEU A 135 3.55 -2.52 4.60
C LEU A 135 2.24 -2.77 5.35
N GLN A 136 1.11 -2.31 4.80
CA GLN A 136 -0.21 -2.58 5.38
C GLN A 136 -0.51 -4.08 5.41
N THR A 137 -0.23 -4.78 4.31
CA THR A 137 -0.42 -6.23 4.21
C THR A 137 0.46 -6.97 5.23
N GLN A 138 1.73 -6.58 5.37
CA GLN A 138 2.64 -7.18 6.33
C GLN A 138 2.19 -6.96 7.77
N THR A 139 1.67 -5.77 8.08
CA THR A 139 1.11 -5.45 9.41
C THR A 139 -0.12 -6.31 9.70
N CYS A 140 -1.01 -6.45 8.73
CA CYS A 140 -2.19 -7.30 8.87
C CYS A 140 -1.82 -8.78 9.08
N LEU A 141 -0.82 -9.27 8.33
CA LEU A 141 -0.30 -10.64 8.50
C LEU A 141 0.32 -10.85 9.89
N SER A 142 1.09 -9.88 10.40
CA SER A 142 1.67 -10.00 11.74
C SER A 142 0.60 -9.96 12.83
N GLU A 143 -0.44 -9.13 12.68
CA GLU A 143 -1.61 -9.13 13.56
C GLU A 143 -2.30 -10.50 13.56
N TYR A 144 -2.57 -11.08 12.38
CA TYR A 144 -3.15 -12.42 12.29
C TYR A 144 -2.26 -13.50 12.94
N GLU A 145 -0.94 -13.43 12.75
CA GLU A 145 -0.01 -14.36 13.38
C GLU A 145 -0.03 -14.22 14.90
N THR A 146 -0.09 -12.99 15.43
CA THR A 146 -0.20 -12.77 16.88
C THR A 146 -1.51 -13.29 17.45
N LEU A 147 -2.63 -13.09 16.74
CA LEU A 147 -3.94 -13.63 17.14
C LEU A 147 -3.95 -15.16 17.09
N ALA A 148 -3.37 -15.76 16.05
CA ALA A 148 -3.26 -17.21 15.94
C ALA A 148 -2.41 -17.80 17.08
N LYS A 149 -1.29 -17.15 17.44
CA LYS A 149 -0.49 -17.54 18.62
C LYS A 149 -1.30 -17.41 19.91
N LEU A 150 -1.98 -16.29 20.12
CA LEU A 150 -2.82 -16.07 21.31
C LEU A 150 -3.93 -17.13 21.45
N ILE A 151 -4.56 -17.52 20.34
CA ILE A 151 -5.59 -18.56 20.32
C ILE A 151 -4.97 -19.92 20.67
N ASN A 152 -3.84 -20.27 20.05
CA ASN A 152 -3.17 -21.54 20.33
C ASN A 152 -2.66 -21.63 21.78
N ASP A 153 -2.18 -20.52 22.34
CA ASP A 153 -1.65 -20.47 23.71
C ASP A 153 -2.78 -20.57 24.76
N ASN A 154 -3.92 -19.90 24.55
CA ASN A 154 -5.04 -19.88 25.52
C ASN A 154 -6.06 -21.00 25.31
N HIS A 155 -6.21 -21.49 24.08
CA HIS A 155 -7.19 -22.50 23.68
C HIS A 155 -6.50 -23.62 22.90
N ALA A 156 -5.59 -24.32 23.58
CA ALA A 156 -4.84 -25.44 23.02
C ALA A 156 -5.73 -26.63 22.57
N THR A 157 -6.97 -26.70 23.07
CA THR A 157 -7.94 -27.72 22.63
C THR A 157 -8.46 -27.38 21.24
N SER A 158 -8.33 -28.33 20.31
CA SER A 158 -8.93 -28.18 18.98
C SER A 158 -10.46 -28.05 19.08
N GLN A 159 -11.07 -27.41 18.08
CA GLN A 159 -12.52 -27.30 18.01
C GLN A 159 -13.21 -28.68 18.08
N GLU A 160 -12.63 -29.69 17.43
CA GLU A 160 -13.13 -31.07 17.44
C GLU A 160 -13.06 -31.70 18.83
N GLU A 161 -11.94 -31.55 19.54
CA GLU A 161 -11.78 -32.07 20.90
C GLU A 161 -12.72 -31.37 21.89
N LEU A 162 -12.88 -30.05 21.77
CA LEU A 162 -13.81 -29.29 22.58
C LEU A 162 -15.26 -29.76 22.33
N GLN A 163 -15.64 -29.95 21.07
CA GLN A 163 -16.96 -30.45 20.72
C GLN A 163 -17.19 -31.87 21.24
N SER A 164 -16.18 -32.74 21.16
CA SER A 164 -16.24 -34.08 21.73
C SER A 164 -16.44 -34.04 23.25
N LYS A 165 -15.74 -33.16 23.96
CA LYS A 165 -15.92 -32.97 25.42
C LYS A 165 -17.32 -32.44 25.74
N ILE A 166 -17.83 -31.47 24.99
CA ILE A 166 -19.19 -30.95 25.14
C ILE A 166 -20.22 -32.06 24.95
N ASN A 167 -20.07 -32.87 23.89
CA ASN A 167 -20.97 -34.00 23.63
C ASN A 167 -20.92 -35.02 24.78
N SER A 168 -19.72 -35.34 25.30
CA SER A 168 -19.57 -36.22 26.46
C SER A 168 -20.30 -35.68 27.69
N ILE A 169 -20.13 -34.40 28.01
CA ILE A 169 -20.82 -33.76 29.15
C ILE A 169 -22.34 -33.78 28.94
N GLN A 170 -22.82 -33.54 27.72
CA GLN A 170 -24.25 -33.63 27.41
C GLN A 170 -24.78 -35.05 27.62
N THR A 171 -24.05 -36.08 27.18
CA THR A 171 -24.45 -37.47 27.41
C THR A 171 -24.46 -37.85 28.90
N GLU A 172 -23.48 -37.38 29.66
CA GLU A 172 -23.43 -37.59 31.12
C GLU A 172 -24.63 -36.91 31.80
N ARG A 173 -24.92 -35.65 31.45
CA ARG A 173 -26.09 -34.93 31.94
C ARG A 173 -27.38 -35.68 31.66
N THR A 174 -27.59 -36.16 30.43
CA THR A 174 -28.81 -36.93 30.09
C THR A 174 -28.91 -38.23 30.89
N THR A 175 -27.77 -38.84 31.23
CA THR A 175 -27.74 -40.06 32.06
C THR A 175 -28.13 -39.73 33.50
N VAL A 176 -27.60 -38.65 34.06
CA VAL A 176 -27.95 -38.15 35.40
C VAL A 176 -29.42 -37.77 35.46
N ASP A 177 -29.94 -37.05 34.47
CA ASP A 177 -31.36 -36.66 34.40
C ASP A 177 -32.27 -37.91 34.38
N ARG A 178 -31.89 -38.96 33.63
CA ARG A 178 -32.61 -40.25 33.67
C ARG A 178 -32.56 -40.90 35.05
N GLN A 179 -31.39 -40.92 35.70
CA GLN A 179 -31.25 -41.47 37.04
C GLN A 179 -32.09 -40.70 38.06
N ILE A 180 -32.20 -39.38 37.94
CA ILE A 180 -33.09 -38.55 38.77
C ILE A 180 -34.54 -39.01 38.59
N ILE A 181 -35.00 -39.16 37.34
CA ILE A 181 -36.38 -39.63 37.07
C ILE A 181 -36.63 -41.03 37.66
N GLU A 182 -35.69 -41.96 37.48
CA GLU A 182 -35.80 -43.32 38.02
C GLU A 182 -35.83 -43.32 39.55
N THR A 183 -34.98 -42.52 40.19
CA THR A 183 -34.94 -42.39 41.65
C THR A 183 -36.22 -41.75 42.18
N GLU A 184 -36.74 -40.69 41.56
CA GLU A 184 -38.04 -40.10 41.89
C GLU A 184 -39.18 -41.11 41.78
N GLN A 185 -39.21 -41.93 40.72
CA GLN A 185 -40.21 -42.99 40.57
C GLN A 185 -40.12 -44.02 41.70
N THR A 186 -38.91 -44.49 42.01
CA THR A 186 -38.73 -45.43 43.13
C THR A 186 -39.15 -44.83 44.47
N LEU A 187 -38.89 -43.54 44.68
CA LEU A 187 -39.26 -42.82 45.89
C LEU A 187 -40.79 -42.74 46.03
N ARG A 188 -41.51 -42.40 44.96
CA ARG A 188 -42.99 -42.43 44.93
C ARG A 188 -43.56 -43.81 45.26
N VAL A 189 -42.97 -44.88 44.73
CA VAL A 189 -43.40 -46.26 45.05
C VAL A 189 -43.18 -46.56 46.54
N ARG A 190 -42.05 -46.14 47.11
CA ARG A 190 -41.75 -46.31 48.53
C ARG A 190 -42.70 -45.49 49.42
N GLU A 191 -43.02 -44.26 49.03
CA GLU A 191 -44.02 -43.44 49.72
C GLU A 191 -45.40 -44.11 49.72
N ALA A 192 -45.85 -44.63 48.57
CA ALA A 192 -47.12 -45.36 48.48
C ALA A 192 -47.11 -46.63 49.35
N GLN A 193 -46.01 -47.39 49.37
CA GLN A 193 -45.85 -48.55 50.25
C GLN A 193 -45.92 -48.15 51.74
N PHE A 194 -45.30 -47.05 52.13
CA PHE A 194 -45.35 -46.52 53.49
C PHE A 194 -46.77 -46.07 53.87
N GLN A 195 -47.47 -45.38 52.99
CA GLN A 195 -48.86 -44.98 53.20
C GLN A 195 -49.77 -46.19 53.37
N LEU A 196 -49.59 -47.24 52.56
CA LEU A 196 -50.35 -48.49 52.68
C LEU A 196 -50.06 -49.21 54.00
N LEU A 197 -48.79 -49.29 54.42
CA LEU A 197 -48.41 -49.86 55.71
C LEU A 197 -49.05 -49.09 56.88
N MET A 198 -49.02 -47.76 56.83
CA MET A 198 -49.68 -46.90 57.83
C MET A 198 -51.19 -47.17 57.88
N GLN A 199 -51.84 -47.33 56.74
CA GLN A 199 -53.26 -47.69 56.66
C GLN A 199 -53.52 -49.05 57.33
N TYR A 200 -52.72 -50.08 57.02
CA TYR A 200 -52.86 -51.39 57.69
C TYR A 200 -52.63 -51.32 59.19
N MET A 201 -51.69 -50.50 59.68
CA MET A 201 -51.50 -50.31 61.12
C MET A 201 -52.71 -49.62 61.77
N LEU A 202 -53.34 -48.66 61.08
CA LEU A 202 -54.57 -48.01 61.56
C LEU A 202 -55.76 -48.98 61.57
N ASP A 203 -55.92 -49.77 60.52
CA ASP A 203 -56.98 -50.79 60.42
C ASP A 203 -56.79 -51.87 61.49
N LEU A 204 -55.55 -52.32 61.72
CA LEU A 204 -55.22 -53.26 62.80
C LEU A 204 -55.54 -52.66 64.17
N LYS A 205 -55.16 -51.39 64.41
CA LYS A 205 -55.48 -50.68 65.66
C LYS A 205 -56.99 -50.56 65.86
N ARG A 206 -57.74 -50.32 64.78
CA ARG A 206 -59.20 -50.26 64.80
C ARG A 206 -59.80 -51.64 65.11
N SER A 207 -59.35 -52.68 64.43
CA SER A 207 -59.80 -54.06 64.69
C SER A 207 -59.49 -54.52 66.12
N LEU A 208 -58.32 -54.18 66.66
CA LEU A 208 -58.00 -54.46 68.08
C LEU A 208 -58.92 -53.72 69.04
N LYS A 209 -59.33 -52.48 68.71
CA LYS A 209 -60.28 -51.69 69.50
C LYS A 209 -61.70 -52.24 69.41
N GLU A 210 -62.13 -52.68 68.21
CA GLU A 210 -63.39 -53.38 67.99
C GLU A 210 -63.42 -54.72 68.74
N ASP A 211 -62.32 -55.49 68.77
CA ASP A 211 -62.21 -56.73 69.58
C ASP A 211 -62.29 -56.48 71.11
N GLU A 212 -61.83 -55.31 71.58
CA GLU A 212 -62.03 -54.88 72.97
C GLU A 212 -63.48 -54.45 73.24
N GLU A 213 -64.13 -53.81 72.27
CA GLU A 213 -65.55 -53.41 72.32
C GLU A 213 -66.50 -54.63 72.21
N ASP A 214 -66.22 -55.62 71.36
CA ASP A 214 -66.99 -56.87 71.23
C ASP A 214 -66.84 -57.79 72.45
N LYS A 215 -65.69 -57.76 73.13
CA LYS A 215 -65.54 -58.40 74.44
C LYS A 215 -66.33 -57.68 75.54
N ALA A 216 -66.63 -56.40 75.37
CA ALA A 216 -67.52 -55.65 76.25
C ALA A 216 -69.02 -55.80 75.86
N GLU A 217 -69.33 -56.06 74.59
CA GLU A 217 -70.70 -56.07 74.03
C GLU A 217 -71.20 -57.45 73.56
N GLY A 218 -70.65 -58.54 74.10
CA GLY A 218 -71.21 -59.89 73.96
C GLY A 218 -72.57 -60.08 74.68
N LYS A 219 -73.63 -59.38 74.25
CA LYS A 219 -75.05 -59.76 74.40
C LYS A 219 -75.99 -58.94 73.48
N GLN A 220 -76.42 -59.61 72.41
CA GLN A 220 -77.82 -59.69 71.93
C GLN A 220 -78.39 -58.59 71.02
N GLY A 221 -78.68 -58.97 69.76
CA GLY A 221 -79.79 -58.43 68.96
C GLY A 221 -79.42 -58.13 67.50
N ASN A 222 -79.74 -58.96 66.51
CA ASN A 222 -81.05 -59.17 65.85
C ASN A 222 -81.08 -58.54 64.43
N LEU A 223 -80.82 -59.41 63.45
CA LEU A 223 -81.56 -59.62 62.18
C LEU A 223 -82.14 -58.43 61.39
N MET A 224 -81.59 -58.29 60.17
CA MET A 224 -82.19 -57.86 58.88
C MET A 224 -82.72 -56.43 58.72
N THR A 225 -82.29 -55.73 57.64
CA THR A 225 -83.16 -55.45 56.47
C THR A 225 -82.34 -55.12 55.20
N ALA A 226 -83.00 -55.33 54.07
CA ALA A 226 -82.61 -55.40 52.65
C ALA A 226 -81.80 -54.26 52.00
N MET A 227 -81.01 -54.69 51.00
CA MET A 227 -80.85 -54.18 49.62
C MET A 227 -81.37 -52.77 49.29
N GLU A 228 -80.48 -51.96 48.70
CA GLU A 228 -80.71 -51.42 47.35
C GLU A 228 -79.37 -51.18 46.63
N VAL A 229 -79.31 -51.67 45.40
CA VAL A 229 -78.26 -51.46 44.41
C VAL A 229 -78.61 -50.18 43.67
N ASP A 230 -77.63 -49.30 43.41
CA ASP A 230 -77.71 -48.45 42.23
C ASP A 230 -76.36 -48.40 41.51
N GLU A 231 -76.35 -48.99 40.32
CA GLU A 231 -75.34 -48.88 39.29
C GLU A 231 -75.48 -47.51 38.62
N SER A 232 -74.55 -46.62 38.90
CA SER A 232 -74.22 -45.53 37.97
C SER A 232 -72.77 -45.13 38.26
N LEU A 233 -71.89 -44.91 37.30
CA LEU A 233 -71.94 -45.00 35.85
C LEU A 233 -70.49 -44.70 35.46
N TYR A 234 -69.96 -45.45 34.50
CA TYR A 234 -68.82 -45.03 33.71
C TYR A 234 -68.91 -43.53 33.30
N GLY A 235 -67.76 -42.86 33.29
CA GLY A 235 -67.57 -41.57 32.62
C GLY A 235 -66.15 -41.07 32.87
N ASP A 236 -65.16 -41.57 32.13
CA ASP A 236 -64.58 -40.97 30.91
C ASP A 236 -63.77 -39.68 31.16
N LEU A 237 -62.51 -39.75 30.70
CA LEU A 237 -61.50 -38.69 30.44
C LEU A 237 -60.63 -38.19 31.61
#